data_AF-A0A0Q4KFM6-F1
#
_entry.id   AF-A0A0Q4KFM6-F1
#
_cell.length_a   1.000
_cell.length_b   1.000
_cell.length_c   1.000
_cell.angle_alpha   90.00
_cell.angle_beta   90.00
_cell.angle_gamma   90.00
#
_symmetry.space_group_name_H-M   'P 1'
#
loop_
_entity.id
_entity.type
_entity.pdbx_description
1 polymer ?
#
loop_
_entity_poly.entity_id
_entity_poly.type
_entity_poly.pdbx_seq_one_letter_code
_entity_poly.pdbx_strand_id
1 'polypeptide(L)' 'MSTLFISTGGARALPVDLLLSAIPSLPRPALDRLVDRAIEHMDDDDGDPDIEPEEDNDVA' A
#
# COMPACT_ATOMS: atom_id res chain seq x y z
N MET A 1 0.87 9.23 -11.66
CA MET A 1 -0.07 8.10 -11.79
C MET A 1 0.75 6.83 -11.83
N SER A 2 0.98 6.23 -10.67
CA SER A 2 1.79 5.02 -10.54
C SER A 2 0.89 3.79 -10.55
N THR A 3 1.26 2.79 -11.35
CA THR A 3 0.48 1.57 -11.57
C THR A 3 1.27 0.40 -11.01
N LEU A 4 0.74 -0.28 -9.98
CA LEU A 4 1.35 -1.48 -9.41
C LEU A 4 0.69 -2.73 -10.01
N PHE A 5 1.49 -3.70 -10.48
CA PHE A 5 1.01 -4.93 -11.11
C PHE A 5 0.96 -6.08 -10.10
N ILE A 6 -0.22 -6.67 -9.91
CA ILE A 6 -0.40 -7.90 -9.12
C ILE A 6 -0.58 -9.07 -10.09
N SER A 7 0.37 -10.01 -10.10
CA SER A 7 0.34 -11.22 -10.93
C SER A 7 -0.31 -12.40 -10.20
N THR A 8 -1.58 -12.64 -10.52
CA THR A 8 -2.19 -13.98 -10.56
C THR A 8 -3.28 -13.94 -11.63
N GLY A 9 -3.12 -14.76 -12.68
CA GLY A 9 -4.11 -15.05 -13.74
C GLY A 9 -5.26 -14.06 -13.94
N GLY A 10 -5.03 -12.99 -14.70
CA GLY A 10 -6.11 -12.26 -15.39
C GLY A 10 -6.90 -11.23 -14.58
N ALA A 11 -6.41 -10.73 -13.45
CA ALA A 11 -7.01 -9.57 -12.80
C ALA A 11 -6.57 -8.27 -13.51
N ARG A 12 -7.45 -7.70 -14.35
CA ARG A 12 -7.30 -6.31 -14.83
C ARG A 12 -7.27 -5.38 -13.62
N ALA A 13 -6.37 -4.38 -13.66
CA ALA A 13 -6.32 -3.32 -12.64
C ALA A 13 -7.70 -2.65 -12.55
N LEU A 14 -8.44 -2.94 -11.49
CA LEU A 14 -9.69 -2.26 -11.18
C LEU A 14 -9.34 -0.90 -10.58
N PRO A 15 -10.15 0.15 -10.85
CA PRO A 15 -10.04 1.41 -10.12
C PRO A 15 -10.06 1.14 -8.62
N VAL A 16 -9.15 1.76 -7.87
CA VAL A 16 -9.01 1.53 -6.42
C VAL A 16 -10.35 1.74 -5.73
N ASP A 17 -11.09 2.79 -6.09
CA ASP A 17 -12.43 3.08 -5.54
C ASP A 17 -13.43 1.92 -5.71
N LEU A 18 -13.33 1.19 -6.82
CA LEU A 18 -14.20 0.04 -7.09
C LEU A 18 -13.80 -1.17 -6.24
N LEU A 19 -12.50 -1.37 -6.01
CA LEU A 19 -12.01 -2.41 -5.09
C LEU A 19 -12.38 -2.08 -3.63
N LEU A 20 -12.25 -0.81 -3.24
CA LEU A 20 -12.63 -0.32 -1.92
C LEU A 20 -14.14 -0.44 -1.67
N SER A 21 -14.96 -0.25 -2.71
CA SER A 21 -16.43 -0.43 -2.63
C SER A 21 -16.85 -1.87 -2.28
N ALA A 22 -15.98 -2.85 -2.55
CA ALA A 22 -16.24 -4.26 -2.24
C ALA A 22 -15.87 -4.63 -0.79
N ILE A 23 -15.10 -3.78 -0.07
CA ILE A 23 -14.63 -4.06 1.31
C ILE A 23 -15.76 -4.45 2.27
N PRO A 24 -16.91 -3.76 2.31
CA PRO A 24 -18.00 -4.13 3.23
C PRO A 24 -18.59 -5.53 2.97
N SER A 25 -18.35 -6.08 1.77
CA SER A 25 -18.85 -7.38 1.33
C SER A 25 -17.80 -8.50 1.40
N LEU A 26 -16.56 -8.20 1.81
CA LEU A 26 -15.51 -9.20 1.93
C LEU A 26 -15.76 -10.10 3.16
N PRO A 27 -15.59 -11.43 3.01
CA PRO A 27 -15.53 -12.32 4.17
C PRO A 27 -14.40 -11.88 5.12
N ARG A 28 -14.64 -11.97 6.44
CA ARG A 28 -13.64 -11.59 7.47
C ARG A 28 -12.22 -12.13 7.19
N PRO A 29 -12.02 -13.42 6.87
CA PRO A 29 -10.68 -13.94 6.63
C PRO A 29 -10.00 -13.37 5.37
N ALA A 30 -10.77 -12.90 4.39
CA ALA A 30 -10.24 -12.27 3.19
C ALA A 30 -9.87 -10.81 3.46
N LEU A 31 -10.66 -10.12 4.29
CA LEU A 31 -10.35 -8.77 4.74
C LEU A 31 -9.08 -8.75 5.58
N ASP A 32 -8.92 -9.70 6.51
CA ASP A 32 -7.73 -9.79 7.37
C ASP A 32 -6.45 -9.88 6.51
N ARG A 33 -6.43 -10.81 5.54
CA ARG A 33 -5.28 -10.97 4.62
C ARG A 33 -5.02 -9.74 3.75
N LEU A 34 -6.07 -9.00 3.39
CA LEU A 34 -5.93 -7.77 2.60
C LEU A 34 -5.27 -6.68 3.46
N VAL A 35 -5.72 -6.53 4.71
CA VAL A 35 -5.19 -5.56 5.65
C VAL A 35 -3.74 -5.89 6.01
N ASP A 36 -3.43 -7.15 6.31
CA ASP A 36 -2.06 -7.59 6.60
C ASP A 36 -1.10 -7.20 5.47
N ARG A 37 -1.48 -7.47 4.23
CA ARG A 37 -0.67 -7.12 3.06
C ARG A 37 -0.55 -5.62 2.81
N ALA A 38 -1.58 -4.85 3.17
CA ALA A 38 -1.53 -3.40 3.08
C ALA A 38 -0.57 -2.81 4.11
N ILE A 39 -0.54 -3.36 5.33
CA ILE A 39 0.41 -2.97 6.39
C ILE A 39 1.84 -3.28 5.95
N GLU A 40 2.12 -4.50 5.49
CA GLU A 40 3.46 -4.87 4.99
C GLU A 40 3.96 -3.90 3.92
N HIS A 41 3.08 -3.49 3.00
CA HIS A 41 3.46 -2.52 1.96
C HIS A 41 3.71 -1.10 2.51
N MET A 42 2.92 -0.65 3.49
CA MET A 42 3.13 0.65 4.12
C MET A 42 4.41 0.67 4.98
N ASP A 43 4.72 -0.43 5.67
CA ASP A 43 5.95 -0.57 6.44
C ASP A 43 7.19 -0.48 5.52
N ASP A 44 7.11 -1.01 4.30
CA ASP A 44 8.16 -0.85 3.28
C ASP A 44 8.31 0.62 2.81
N ASP A 45 7.22 1.39 2.79
CA ASP A 45 7.17 2.79 2.33
C ASP A 45 7.56 3.81 3.42
N ASP A 46 7.33 3.53 4.70
CA ASP A 46 7.58 4.44 5.84
C ASP A 46 9.09 4.71 6.07
N GLY A 47 9.98 3.93 5.46
CA GLY A 47 11.44 4.13 5.53
C GLY A 47 12.03 3.74 6.88
N ASP A 48 13.34 3.94 7.04
CA ASP A 48 14.03 3.62 8.30
C ASP A 48 13.76 4.73 9.34
N PRO A 49 13.07 4.43 10.45
CA PRO A 49 12.76 5.43 11.48
C PRO A 49 14.01 5.94 12.22
N ASP A 50 15.14 5.24 12.11
CA ASP A 50 16.41 5.66 12.69
C ASP A 50 17.20 6.63 11.77
N ILE A 51 16.72 6.88 10.54
CA ILE A 51 17.29 7.87 9.63
C ILE A 51 16.57 9.21 9.85
N GLU A 52 17.22 10.12 10.56
CA GLU A 52 16.81 11.53 10.58
C GLU A 52 17.00 12.11 9.17
N PRO A 53 16.02 12.85 8.61
CA PRO A 53 16.23 13.56 7.35
C PRO A 53 17.38 14.53 7.54
N GLU A 54 18.41 14.47 6.68
CA GLU A 54 19.49 15.45 6.71
C GLU A 54 18.86 16.83 6.51
N GLU A 55 18.76 17.63 7.59
CA GLU A 55 18.42 19.04 7.49
C GLU A 55 19.50 19.66 6.61
N ASP A 56 19.10 20.04 5.39
CA ASP A 56 19.92 20.73 4.41
C ASP A 56 20.34 22.07 5.03
N ASN A 57 21.44 22.04 5.77
CA ASN A 57 21.96 23.17 6.50
C ASN A 57 22.73 24.01 5.49
N ASP A 58 21.96 24.78 4.71
CA ASP A 58 22.43 25.85 3.85
C ASP A 58 23.20 26.86 4.71
N VAL A 59 24.50 26.61 4.89
CA VAL A 59 25.46 27.53 5.48
C VAL A 59 25.61 28.75 4.56
N ALA A 60 24.92 29.82 4.94
CA ALA A 60 25.05 31.17 4.37
C ALA A 60 26.20 31.97 5.00
#